data_AF-G6Y8Q2-F1
#
_entry.id   AF-G6Y8Q2-F1
#
_cell.length_a   1.000
_cell.length_b   1.000
_cell.length_c   1.000
_cell.angle_alpha   90.00
_cell.angle_beta   90.00
_cell.angle_gamma   90.00
#
_symmetry.space_group_name_H-M   'P 1'
#
loop_
_entity.id
_entity.type
_entity.pdbx_description
1 polymer ?
#
loop_
_entity_poly.entity_id
_entity_poly.type
_entity_poly.pdbx_seq_one_letter_code
_entity_poly.pdbx_strand_id
1 'polypeptide(L)'
;MLPTPAFAHASDRGHVLLLPTGYYVAGGALAVAVSFLVLALLQPDALDRFWRRRLPLFAFGNSFRTITSLISFAGFAILIAAGLSGSRDPLSNPLPLVIWTLLWVGLAMLQGLLGDLWSWLNPWYGPWRIISRLIGREDEAQETRLPAWLGCWPAVILFFAYAWFELIDPAPDDPARLAFAAGLYWLLTFIAMLVFGYRAWSRRCEFLTVFFAMVARFAILERNKVERDEDGRLNLCWPGAKLRAAEPLPASGIAFLLLALSSVSFDGLSKTFFWLGLFGINPLEYPGRTAMIGVGSFGLVLTFVLLAAAFLLAVVLGQRLAASRHPLGETAGLLVWSIVPIALAYHVAHYLTALLVDGQYAIAALSDPFALGWNLFGTSDMQIEAGVVAGADAAWWLWNLQAGIIIAGHMLAVLVAHGLAWRLHPVPSRAALSQLPLTVLMIAYTVFGLWLLATPTAG
;
A
#
# COMPACT_ATOMS: atom_id res chain seq x y z
N MET A 1 -47.82 -4.46 20.63
CA MET A 1 -46.51 -4.11 20.04
C MET A 1 -45.45 -4.57 21.02
N LEU A 2 -44.69 -5.61 20.67
CA LEU A 2 -43.52 -5.99 21.47
C LEU A 2 -42.41 -4.96 21.17
N PRO A 3 -41.68 -4.47 22.18
CA PRO A 3 -40.58 -3.55 21.95
C PRO A 3 -39.50 -4.24 21.12
N THR A 4 -39.20 -3.70 19.95
CA THR A 4 -38.00 -4.04 19.19
C THR A 4 -36.79 -3.64 20.02
N PRO A 5 -35.76 -4.49 20.15
CA PRO A 5 -34.52 -4.09 20.79
C PRO A 5 -33.94 -2.93 19.98
N ALA A 6 -33.86 -1.75 20.60
CA ALA A 6 -33.07 -0.66 20.10
C ALA A 6 -31.60 -1.11 20.22
N PHE A 7 -31.01 -1.56 19.12
CA PHE A 7 -29.57 -1.72 19.01
C PHE A 7 -28.99 -0.32 19.13
N ALA A 8 -28.63 0.08 20.36
CA ALA A 8 -27.83 1.27 20.57
C ALA A 8 -26.55 1.11 19.73
N HIS A 9 -26.30 2.05 18.82
CA HIS A 9 -25.07 2.09 18.04
C HIS A 9 -23.90 2.37 19.00
N ALA A 10 -23.33 1.33 19.58
CA ALA A 10 -22.01 1.42 20.17
C ALA A 10 -21.01 1.60 19.02
N SER A 11 -20.12 2.58 19.12
CA SER A 11 -19.01 2.73 18.18
C SER A 11 -18.24 1.41 18.11
N ASP A 12 -17.91 0.93 16.91
CA ASP A 12 -17.31 -0.39 16.67
C ASP A 12 -16.01 -0.61 17.46
N ARG A 13 -15.23 0.45 17.72
CA ARG A 13 -14.02 0.38 18.55
C ARG A 13 -14.31 0.22 20.04
N GLY A 14 -15.52 0.55 20.51
CA GLY A 14 -15.96 0.29 21.88
C GLY A 14 -15.97 -1.19 22.22
N HIS A 15 -16.34 -2.06 21.28
CA HIS A 15 -16.28 -3.51 21.45
C HIS A 15 -14.84 -4.03 21.45
N VAL A 16 -13.95 -3.44 20.65
CA VAL A 16 -12.52 -3.80 20.62
C VAL A 16 -11.85 -3.54 21.97
N LEU A 17 -12.23 -2.48 22.68
CA LEU A 17 -11.71 -2.16 24.02
C LEU A 17 -12.09 -3.21 25.08
N LEU A 18 -13.14 -3.99 24.86
CA LEU A 18 -13.56 -5.08 25.75
C LEU A 18 -12.78 -6.37 25.49
N LEU A 19 -12.10 -6.47 24.34
CA LEU A 19 -11.23 -7.61 24.03
C LEU A 19 -9.95 -7.52 24.85
N PRO A 20 -9.32 -8.66 25.21
CA PRO A 20 -8.09 -8.66 25.97
C PRO A 20 -6.88 -8.34 25.08
N THR A 21 -6.88 -7.14 24.48
CA THR A 21 -5.92 -6.67 23.47
C THR A 21 -4.46 -6.78 23.94
N GLY A 22 -4.21 -6.70 25.25
CA GLY A 22 -2.89 -6.92 25.84
C GLY A 22 -2.29 -8.31 25.52
N TYR A 23 -3.09 -9.38 25.53
CA TYR A 23 -2.62 -10.71 25.14
C TYR A 23 -2.32 -10.82 23.65
N TYR A 24 -3.08 -10.12 22.80
CA TYR A 24 -2.81 -10.06 21.37
C TYR A 24 -1.50 -9.33 21.06
N VAL A 25 -1.26 -8.20 21.72
CA VAL A 25 -0.01 -7.44 21.57
C VAL A 25 1.18 -8.28 22.03
N ALA A 26 1.11 -8.88 23.22
CA ALA A 26 2.18 -9.74 23.73
C ALA A 26 2.39 -10.99 22.87
N GLY A 27 1.31 -11.66 22.46
CA GLY A 27 1.34 -12.84 21.61
C GLY A 27 1.89 -12.55 20.22
N GLY A 28 1.50 -11.43 19.60
CA GLY A 28 2.03 -10.98 18.32
C GLY A 28 3.52 -10.66 18.39
N ALA A 29 3.96 -9.92 19.42
CA ALA A 29 5.38 -9.64 19.65
C ALA A 29 6.19 -10.94 19.85
N LEU A 30 5.66 -11.88 20.65
CA LEU A 30 6.27 -13.18 20.88
C LEU A 30 6.33 -14.02 19.61
N ALA A 31 5.28 -14.06 18.80
CA ALA A 31 5.24 -14.80 17.55
C ALA A 31 6.33 -14.31 16.58
N VAL A 32 6.48 -13.00 16.44
CA VAL A 32 7.54 -12.40 15.60
C VAL A 32 8.92 -12.71 16.17
N ALA A 33 9.13 -12.58 17.49
CA ALA A 33 10.40 -12.91 18.15
C ALA A 33 10.78 -14.39 18.00
N VAL A 34 9.83 -15.30 18.20
CA VAL A 34 10.03 -16.75 18.04
C VAL A 34 10.29 -17.08 16.57
N SER A 35 9.58 -16.45 15.62
CA SER A 35 9.83 -16.66 14.19
C SER A 35 11.27 -16.30 13.81
N PHE A 36 11.80 -15.20 14.36
CA PHE A 36 13.19 -14.82 14.18
C PHE A 36 14.15 -15.84 14.81
N LEU A 37 13.89 -16.29 16.03
CA LEU A 37 14.74 -17.29 16.69
C LEU A 37 14.79 -18.59 15.90
N VAL A 38 13.64 -19.07 15.41
CA VAL A 38 13.56 -20.27 14.56
C VAL A 38 14.36 -20.06 13.27
N LEU A 39 14.22 -18.92 12.60
CA LEU A 39 14.97 -18.61 11.37
C LEU A 39 16.47 -18.48 11.61
N ALA A 40 16.88 -17.91 12.74
CA ALA A 40 18.29 -17.82 13.13
C ALA A 40 18.94 -19.20 13.34
N LEU A 41 18.14 -20.22 13.66
CA LEU A 41 18.59 -21.61 13.83
C LEU A 41 18.43 -22.46 12.55
N LEU A 42 17.60 -22.03 11.60
CA LEU A 42 17.35 -22.78 10.36
C LEU A 42 18.52 -22.70 9.40
N GLN A 43 18.76 -23.81 8.68
CA GLN A 43 19.77 -23.83 7.61
C GLN A 43 19.30 -23.01 6.40
N PRO A 44 20.09 -22.03 5.93
CA PRO A 44 19.70 -21.12 4.85
C PRO A 44 19.37 -21.83 3.52
N ASP A 45 20.04 -22.95 3.24
CA ASP A 45 19.82 -23.73 2.01
C ASP A 45 18.41 -24.31 1.93
N ALA A 46 17.78 -24.60 3.07
CA ALA A 46 16.40 -25.10 3.10
C ALA A 46 15.40 -24.02 2.64
N LEU A 47 15.59 -22.79 3.10
CA LEU A 47 14.77 -21.64 2.71
C LEU A 47 14.97 -21.29 1.22
N ASP A 48 16.22 -21.29 0.76
CA ASP A 48 16.52 -21.01 -0.64
C ASP A 48 15.87 -22.05 -1.57
N ARG A 49 16.00 -23.36 -1.25
CA ARG A 49 15.35 -24.43 -2.01
C ARG A 49 13.83 -24.29 -2.03
N PHE A 50 13.22 -23.92 -0.91
CA PHE A 50 11.77 -23.72 -0.82
C PHE A 50 11.30 -22.58 -1.73
N TRP A 51 11.98 -21.43 -1.67
CA TRP A 51 11.67 -20.27 -2.52
C TRP A 51 12.10 -20.41 -3.97
N ARG A 52 12.84 -21.46 -4.37
CA ARG A 52 13.07 -21.77 -5.80
C ARG A 52 11.87 -22.43 -6.48
N ARG A 53 10.95 -23.03 -5.73
CA ARG A 53 9.81 -23.74 -6.31
C ARG A 53 8.93 -22.78 -7.10
N ARG A 54 8.63 -23.16 -8.33
CA ARG A 54 7.71 -22.47 -9.25
C ARG A 54 6.80 -23.51 -9.87
N LEU A 55 5.50 -23.25 -9.86
CA LEU A 55 4.53 -24.09 -10.57
C LEU A 55 4.06 -23.32 -11.81
N PRO A 56 4.42 -23.76 -13.02
CA PRO A 56 3.95 -23.11 -14.23
C PRO A 56 2.44 -23.31 -14.38
N LEU A 57 1.73 -22.23 -14.68
CA LEU A 57 0.29 -22.23 -14.95
C LEU A 57 0.07 -22.22 -16.47
N PHE A 58 -0.27 -21.07 -17.05
CA PHE A 58 -0.53 -20.92 -18.47
C PHE A 58 0.26 -19.76 -19.08
N ALA A 59 0.40 -19.78 -20.40
CA ALA A 59 0.98 -18.68 -21.17
C ALA A 59 -0.09 -17.61 -21.42
N PHE A 60 0.26 -16.35 -21.24
CA PHE A 60 -0.66 -15.23 -21.46
C PHE A 60 0.04 -14.10 -22.23
N GLY A 61 -0.38 -13.93 -23.48
CA GLY A 61 0.13 -12.93 -24.40
C GLY A 61 -0.21 -11.49 -23.97
N ASN A 62 0.52 -10.51 -24.49
CA ASN A 62 0.37 -9.10 -24.12
C ASN A 62 -0.60 -8.31 -25.03
N SER A 63 -1.32 -8.99 -25.92
CA SER A 63 -2.06 -8.40 -27.04
C SER A 63 -3.14 -7.42 -26.61
N PHE A 64 -3.78 -7.65 -25.46
CA PHE A 64 -4.90 -6.82 -24.98
C PHE A 64 -4.47 -5.63 -24.11
N ARG A 65 -3.19 -5.47 -23.79
CA ARG A 65 -2.72 -4.44 -22.85
C ARG A 65 -3.11 -3.03 -23.26
N THR A 66 -3.01 -2.71 -24.54
CA THR A 66 -3.41 -1.40 -25.08
C THR A 66 -4.91 -1.19 -24.92
N ILE A 67 -5.72 -2.21 -25.22
CA ILE A 67 -7.19 -2.13 -25.14
C ILE A 67 -7.63 -1.97 -23.68
N THR A 68 -7.09 -2.78 -22.76
CA THR A 68 -7.38 -2.66 -21.33
C THR A 68 -7.02 -1.28 -20.80
N SER A 69 -5.84 -0.75 -21.15
CA SER A 69 -5.43 0.60 -20.72
C SER A 69 -6.30 1.71 -21.32
N LEU A 70 -6.80 1.56 -22.55
CA LEU A 70 -7.76 2.50 -23.15
C LEU A 70 -9.12 2.46 -22.45
N ILE A 71 -9.60 1.26 -22.07
CA ILE A 71 -10.83 1.11 -21.28
C ILE A 71 -10.64 1.77 -19.91
N SER A 72 -9.50 1.55 -19.25
CA SER A 72 -9.17 2.22 -17.98
C SER A 72 -9.09 3.74 -18.12
N PHE A 73 -8.53 4.25 -19.22
CA PHE A 73 -8.54 5.68 -19.50
C PHE A 73 -9.96 6.23 -19.72
N ALA A 74 -10.80 5.53 -20.50
CA ALA A 74 -12.18 5.94 -20.71
C ALA A 74 -12.99 5.94 -19.40
N GLY A 75 -12.84 4.89 -18.59
CA GLY A 75 -13.43 4.82 -17.25
C GLY A 75 -12.95 5.96 -16.35
N PHE A 76 -11.64 6.24 -16.33
CA PHE A 76 -11.09 7.37 -15.58
C PHE A 76 -11.66 8.71 -16.05
N ALA A 77 -11.78 8.94 -17.37
CA ALA A 77 -12.37 10.16 -17.91
C ALA A 77 -13.85 10.32 -17.51
N ILE A 78 -14.62 9.22 -17.48
CA ILE A 78 -16.01 9.22 -16.98
C ILE A 78 -16.03 9.59 -15.49
N LEU A 79 -15.13 9.04 -14.67
CA LEU A 79 -15.06 9.37 -13.25
C LEU A 79 -14.70 10.85 -13.02
N ILE A 80 -13.79 11.43 -13.81
CA ILE A 80 -13.50 12.87 -13.75
C ILE A 80 -14.74 13.69 -14.12
N ALA A 81 -15.46 13.30 -15.18
CA ALA A 81 -16.70 13.98 -15.57
C ALA A 81 -17.78 13.87 -14.48
N ALA A 82 -17.92 12.70 -13.86
CA ALA A 82 -18.82 12.43 -12.74
C ALA A 82 -18.44 13.25 -11.49
N GLY A 83 -17.15 13.38 -11.16
CA GLY A 83 -16.70 14.22 -10.04
C GLY A 83 -16.99 15.71 -10.26
N LEU A 84 -16.91 16.19 -11.50
CA LEU A 84 -17.17 17.60 -11.83
C LEU A 84 -18.67 17.92 -11.95
N SER A 85 -19.45 17.01 -12.51
CA SER A 85 -20.84 17.27 -12.94
C SER A 85 -21.90 16.46 -12.20
N GLY A 86 -21.52 15.39 -11.51
CA GLY A 86 -22.42 14.52 -10.75
C GLY A 86 -22.64 15.00 -9.31
N SER A 87 -23.09 14.07 -8.45
CA SER A 87 -23.39 14.38 -7.04
C SER A 87 -22.17 14.93 -6.30
N ARG A 88 -22.40 15.84 -5.35
CA ARG A 88 -21.38 16.34 -4.41
C ARG A 88 -21.24 15.48 -3.16
N ASP A 89 -22.18 14.57 -2.94
CA ASP A 89 -22.09 13.59 -1.87
C ASP A 89 -21.05 12.51 -2.23
N PRO A 90 -19.97 12.34 -1.43
CA PRO A 90 -18.92 11.37 -1.71
C PRO A 90 -19.40 9.92 -1.77
N LEU A 91 -20.47 9.56 -1.05
CA LEU A 91 -21.00 8.19 -1.04
C LEU A 91 -21.90 7.88 -2.24
N SER A 92 -22.44 8.91 -2.89
CA SER A 92 -23.24 8.79 -4.11
C SER A 92 -22.41 9.03 -5.38
N ASN A 93 -21.23 9.65 -5.28
CA ASN A 93 -20.36 9.90 -6.41
C ASN A 93 -19.33 8.77 -6.57
N PRO A 94 -19.15 8.18 -7.77
CA PRO A 94 -18.23 7.07 -7.94
C PRO A 94 -16.75 7.47 -7.84
N LEU A 95 -16.38 8.73 -8.06
CA LEU A 95 -14.97 9.13 -8.15
C LEU A 95 -14.21 8.92 -6.82
N PRO A 96 -14.66 9.46 -5.66
CA PRO A 96 -13.99 9.20 -4.37
C PRO A 96 -13.91 7.70 -4.05
N LEU A 97 -15.01 6.97 -4.23
CA LEU A 97 -15.11 5.55 -3.94
C LEU A 97 -14.16 4.72 -4.82
N VAL A 98 -14.03 5.06 -6.10
CA VAL A 98 -13.09 4.35 -6.98
C VAL A 98 -11.64 4.67 -6.63
N ILE A 99 -11.30 5.93 -6.36
CA ILE A 99 -9.91 6.32 -6.08
C ILE A 99 -9.44 5.82 -4.71
N TRP A 100 -10.22 6.06 -3.66
CA TRP A 100 -9.84 5.72 -2.30
C TRP A 100 -10.12 4.24 -2.00
N THR A 101 -11.32 3.75 -2.31
CA THR A 101 -11.70 2.38 -1.92
C THR A 101 -11.24 1.34 -2.93
N LEU A 102 -11.58 1.49 -4.22
CA LEU A 102 -11.29 0.43 -5.19
C LEU A 102 -9.83 0.42 -5.66
N LEU A 103 -9.24 1.59 -5.92
CA LEU A 103 -7.88 1.73 -6.41
C LEU A 103 -6.85 1.67 -5.28
N TRP A 104 -6.94 2.55 -4.29
CA TRP A 104 -5.92 2.63 -3.24
C TRP A 104 -5.99 1.44 -2.28
N VAL A 105 -7.19 1.01 -1.88
CA VAL A 105 -7.35 -0.17 -1.01
C VAL A 105 -7.45 -1.45 -1.82
N GLY A 106 -8.53 -1.63 -2.59
CA GLY A 106 -8.84 -2.88 -3.28
C GLY A 106 -7.73 -3.35 -4.22
N LEU A 107 -7.27 -2.49 -5.12
CA LEU A 107 -6.23 -2.86 -6.09
C LEU A 107 -4.89 -3.08 -5.41
N ALA A 108 -4.54 -2.37 -4.34
CA ALA A 108 -3.31 -2.66 -3.59
C ALA A 108 -3.32 -4.06 -2.98
N MET A 109 -4.46 -4.48 -2.41
CA MET A 109 -4.64 -5.83 -1.87
C MET A 109 -4.56 -6.89 -2.98
N LEU A 110 -5.26 -6.66 -4.10
CA LEU A 110 -5.22 -7.57 -5.25
C LEU A 110 -3.82 -7.65 -5.89
N GLN A 111 -3.11 -6.53 -6.00
CA GLN A 111 -1.75 -6.45 -6.52
C GLN A 111 -0.78 -7.22 -5.61
N GLY A 112 -0.96 -7.13 -4.30
CA GLY A 112 -0.18 -7.89 -3.31
C GLY A 112 -0.40 -9.40 -3.36
N LEU A 113 -1.56 -9.85 -3.86
CA LEU A 113 -1.91 -11.27 -3.98
C LEU A 113 -1.60 -11.83 -5.39
N LEU A 114 -2.07 -11.14 -6.42
CA LEU A 114 -2.13 -11.57 -7.83
C LEU A 114 -1.00 -11.01 -8.70
N GLY A 115 -0.23 -10.04 -8.22
CA GLY A 115 0.93 -9.50 -8.93
C GLY A 115 0.61 -8.25 -9.75
N ASP A 116 1.29 -8.09 -10.89
CA ASP A 116 1.33 -6.82 -11.62
C ASP A 116 0.09 -6.55 -12.50
N LEU A 117 -1.05 -6.30 -11.85
CA LEU A 117 -2.32 -5.92 -12.48
C LEU A 117 -2.25 -4.50 -13.06
N TRP A 118 -1.58 -3.59 -12.35
CA TRP A 118 -1.44 -2.18 -12.75
C TRP A 118 -0.81 -1.99 -14.14
N SER A 119 0.12 -2.88 -14.54
CA SER A 119 0.70 -2.84 -15.88
C SER A 119 -0.33 -2.88 -17.03
N TRP A 120 -1.54 -3.39 -16.77
CA TRP A 120 -2.67 -3.43 -17.70
C TRP A 120 -3.68 -2.30 -17.46
N LEU A 121 -3.97 -1.99 -16.20
CA LEU A 121 -5.02 -1.07 -15.79
C LEU A 121 -4.61 0.41 -15.80
N ASN A 122 -3.31 0.72 -15.91
CA ASN A 122 -2.86 2.11 -15.88
C ASN A 122 -3.51 2.93 -17.02
N PRO A 123 -4.08 4.12 -16.73
CA PRO A 123 -4.84 4.93 -17.70
C PRO A 123 -3.94 5.76 -18.65
N TRP A 124 -2.64 5.47 -18.74
CA TRP A 124 -1.71 6.24 -19.59
C TRP A 124 -1.18 5.45 -20.80
N TYR A 125 -0.95 4.14 -20.67
CA TYR A 125 -0.27 3.36 -21.72
C TYR A 125 -1.01 3.39 -23.06
N GLY A 126 -2.33 3.19 -23.05
CA GLY A 126 -3.19 3.22 -24.23
C GLY A 126 -3.13 4.56 -24.95
N PRO A 127 -3.49 5.69 -24.28
CA PRO A 127 -3.39 7.03 -24.86
C PRO A 127 -1.97 7.36 -25.35
N TRP A 128 -0.94 7.01 -24.56
CA TRP A 128 0.45 7.25 -24.92
C TRP A 128 0.81 6.52 -26.22
N ARG A 129 0.41 5.25 -26.37
CA ARG A 129 0.71 4.43 -27.55
C ARG A 129 0.00 4.93 -28.81
N ILE A 130 -1.21 5.48 -28.69
CA ILE A 130 -1.91 6.11 -29.83
C ILE A 130 -1.16 7.37 -30.26
N ILE A 131 -0.89 8.27 -29.32
CA ILE A 131 -0.23 9.56 -29.63
C ILE A 131 1.19 9.34 -30.15
N SER A 132 1.95 8.41 -29.57
CA SER A 132 3.32 8.13 -29.99
C SER A 132 3.38 7.62 -31.43
N ARG A 133 2.44 6.76 -31.84
CA ARG A 133 2.28 6.30 -33.23
C ARG A 133 1.93 7.44 -34.18
N LEU A 134 1.02 8.34 -33.79
CA LEU A 134 0.65 9.49 -34.61
C LEU A 134 1.81 10.47 -34.84
N ILE A 135 2.73 10.58 -33.87
CA ILE A 135 3.91 11.45 -33.94
C ILE A 135 5.11 10.71 -34.59
N GLY A 136 4.96 9.45 -35.00
CA GLY A 136 6.04 8.65 -35.60
C GLY A 136 7.14 8.23 -34.61
N ARG A 137 6.82 8.18 -33.31
CA ARG A 137 7.72 7.74 -32.22
C ARG A 137 7.31 6.35 -31.78
N GLU A 138 7.69 5.34 -32.55
CA GLU A 138 7.25 3.96 -32.33
C GLU A 138 8.07 3.22 -31.25
N ASP A 139 9.32 3.62 -31.02
CA ASP A 139 10.21 2.89 -30.13
C ASP A 139 9.92 3.15 -28.65
N GLU A 140 9.35 2.14 -27.98
CA GLU A 140 9.35 2.01 -26.51
C GLU A 140 10.78 2.01 -25.92
N ALA A 141 11.79 1.77 -26.76
CA ALA A 141 13.21 1.73 -26.42
C ALA A 141 13.95 3.06 -26.58
N GLN A 142 13.27 4.14 -27.00
CA GLN A 142 13.91 5.44 -27.23
C GLN A 142 14.71 5.87 -25.98
N GLU A 143 15.99 6.20 -26.19
CA GLU A 143 16.96 6.46 -25.14
C GLU A 143 16.45 7.48 -24.11
N THR A 144 16.65 7.14 -22.85
CA THR A 144 16.16 7.89 -21.69
C THR A 144 16.69 9.32 -21.70
N ARG A 145 15.78 10.31 -21.82
CA ARG A 145 16.12 11.72 -21.53
C ARG A 145 16.16 12.04 -20.04
N LEU A 146 15.83 11.07 -19.18
CA LEU A 146 15.71 11.27 -17.73
C LEU A 146 17.10 11.19 -17.08
N PRO A 147 17.58 12.26 -16.40
CA PRO A 147 18.85 12.22 -15.70
C PRO A 147 18.90 11.13 -14.62
N ALA A 148 20.02 10.41 -14.51
CA ALA A 148 20.17 9.29 -13.58
C ALA A 148 20.03 9.72 -12.10
N TRP A 149 20.43 10.95 -11.76
CA TRP A 149 20.38 11.47 -10.39
C TRP A 149 18.96 11.66 -9.84
N LEU A 150 17.94 11.77 -10.72
CA LEU A 150 16.54 11.88 -10.28
C LEU A 150 16.08 10.61 -9.55
N GLY A 151 16.65 9.45 -9.86
CA GLY A 151 16.29 8.18 -9.24
C GLY A 151 14.77 8.00 -9.20
N CYS A 152 14.22 7.81 -8.00
CA CYS A 152 12.78 7.76 -7.73
C CYS A 152 12.26 8.99 -6.97
N TRP A 153 13.01 10.08 -6.87
CA TRP A 153 12.60 11.28 -6.12
C TRP A 153 11.28 11.89 -6.62
N PRO A 154 10.99 11.96 -7.94
CA PRO A 154 9.68 12.42 -8.39
C PRO A 154 8.53 11.56 -7.85
N ALA A 155 8.72 10.24 -7.76
CA ALA A 155 7.71 9.36 -7.17
C ALA A 155 7.55 9.61 -5.67
N VAL A 156 8.63 9.91 -4.93
CA VAL A 156 8.56 10.28 -3.51
C VAL A 156 7.76 11.57 -3.33
N ILE A 157 8.00 12.59 -4.16
CA ILE A 157 7.29 13.88 -4.08
C ILE A 157 5.80 13.69 -4.42
N LEU A 158 5.49 12.95 -5.49
CA LEU A 158 4.11 12.68 -5.87
C LEU A 158 3.38 11.86 -4.82
N PHE A 159 4.04 10.86 -4.23
CA PHE A 159 3.46 10.09 -3.13
C PHE A 159 3.25 10.93 -1.87
N PHE A 160 4.19 11.82 -1.53
CA PHE A 160 4.01 12.75 -0.42
C PHE A 160 2.81 13.68 -0.66
N ALA A 161 2.68 14.23 -1.87
CA ALA A 161 1.54 15.07 -2.24
C ALA A 161 0.22 14.29 -2.18
N TYR A 162 0.21 13.03 -2.63
CA TYR A 162 -0.92 12.12 -2.50
C TYR A 162 -1.31 11.89 -1.04
N ALA A 163 -0.35 11.49 -0.20
CA ALA A 163 -0.58 11.25 1.22
C ALA A 163 -1.02 12.52 1.97
N TRP A 164 -0.48 13.68 1.59
CA TRP A 164 -0.92 14.97 2.15
C TRP A 164 -2.36 15.28 1.75
N PHE A 165 -2.71 15.07 0.48
CA PHE A 165 -4.08 15.29 0.00
C PHE A 165 -5.06 14.38 0.74
N GLU A 166 -4.79 13.07 0.79
CA GLU A 166 -5.63 12.08 1.47
C GLU A 166 -5.80 12.40 2.97
N LEU A 167 -4.69 12.63 3.68
CA LEU A 167 -4.69 12.64 5.14
C LEU A 167 -4.92 14.02 5.75
N ILE A 168 -4.57 15.10 5.05
CA ILE A 168 -4.46 16.45 5.64
C ILE A 168 -5.41 17.44 4.99
N ASP A 169 -5.73 17.26 3.70
CA ASP A 169 -6.61 18.19 3.01
C ASP A 169 -7.96 18.34 3.74
N PRO A 170 -8.60 19.54 3.76
CA PRO A 170 -9.88 19.72 4.44
C PRO A 170 -11.02 18.84 3.92
N ALA A 171 -11.01 18.50 2.62
CA ALA A 171 -12.09 17.76 1.98
C ALA A 171 -11.55 16.85 0.86
N PRO A 172 -10.79 15.79 1.19
CA PRO A 172 -10.22 14.87 0.19
C PRO A 172 -11.28 14.08 -0.57
N ASP A 173 -12.46 13.89 0.04
CA ASP A 173 -13.57 13.14 -0.52
C ASP A 173 -14.53 14.01 -1.33
N ASP A 174 -14.36 15.34 -1.37
CA ASP A 174 -15.18 16.20 -2.24
C ASP A 174 -14.94 15.80 -3.71
N PRO A 175 -15.99 15.37 -4.45
CA PRO A 175 -15.82 14.81 -5.77
C PRO A 175 -15.17 15.76 -6.79
N ALA A 176 -15.51 17.05 -6.78
CA ALA A 176 -14.93 17.96 -7.77
C ALA A 176 -13.49 18.32 -7.43
N ARG A 177 -13.20 18.54 -6.14
CA ARG A 177 -11.85 18.79 -5.65
C ARG A 177 -10.92 17.63 -6.00
N LEU A 178 -11.39 16.40 -5.78
CA LEU A 178 -10.68 15.18 -6.18
C LEU A 178 -10.56 15.07 -7.70
N ALA A 179 -11.59 15.43 -8.47
CA ALA A 179 -11.53 15.42 -9.93
C ALA A 179 -10.45 16.37 -10.47
N PHE A 180 -10.34 17.57 -9.91
CA PHE A 180 -9.26 18.50 -10.27
C PHE A 180 -7.88 17.93 -9.90
N ALA A 181 -7.72 17.41 -8.68
CA ALA A 181 -6.45 16.84 -8.23
C ALA A 181 -6.02 15.63 -9.08
N ALA A 182 -6.91 14.66 -9.28
CA ALA A 182 -6.67 13.46 -10.06
C ALA A 182 -6.47 13.77 -11.56
N GLY A 183 -7.26 14.70 -12.12
CA GLY A 183 -7.11 15.14 -13.51
C GLY A 183 -5.78 15.86 -13.76
N LEU A 184 -5.39 16.77 -12.86
CA LEU A 184 -4.09 17.44 -12.92
C LEU A 184 -2.94 16.44 -12.77
N TYR A 185 -3.05 15.52 -11.81
CA TYR A 185 -2.09 14.44 -11.62
C TYR A 185 -1.91 13.59 -12.89
N TRP A 186 -3.02 13.16 -13.50
CA TRP A 186 -3.00 12.38 -14.73
C TRP A 186 -2.35 13.17 -15.87
N LEU A 187 -2.73 14.44 -16.05
CA LEU A 187 -2.25 15.29 -17.13
C LEU A 187 -0.74 15.55 -17.03
N LEU A 188 -0.26 15.96 -15.86
CA LEU A 188 1.18 16.23 -15.63
C LEU A 188 2.02 14.97 -15.85
N THR A 189 1.55 13.84 -15.33
CA THR A 189 2.21 12.53 -15.53
C THR A 189 2.21 12.16 -17.01
N PHE A 190 1.10 12.36 -17.72
CA PHE A 190 1.00 12.04 -19.15
C PHE A 190 1.93 12.88 -20.01
N ILE A 191 1.99 14.20 -19.78
CA ILE A 191 2.92 15.11 -20.45
C ILE A 191 4.36 14.65 -20.21
N ALA A 192 4.70 14.32 -18.97
CA ALA A 192 6.03 13.84 -18.63
C ALA A 192 6.37 12.50 -19.33
N MET A 193 5.41 11.58 -19.47
CA MET A 193 5.58 10.34 -20.26
C MET A 193 5.81 10.63 -21.76
N LEU A 194 5.19 11.66 -22.32
CA LEU A 194 5.43 12.09 -23.71
C LEU A 194 6.81 12.73 -23.90
N VAL A 195 7.29 13.48 -22.91
CA VAL A 195 8.59 14.19 -22.97
C VAL A 195 9.78 13.28 -22.68
N PHE A 196 9.70 12.49 -21.59
CA PHE A 196 10.81 11.66 -21.08
C PHE A 196 10.72 10.19 -21.48
N GLY A 197 9.61 9.77 -22.09
CA GLY A 197 9.32 8.39 -22.48
C GLY A 197 8.55 7.63 -21.41
N TYR A 198 7.53 6.85 -21.84
CA TYR A 198 6.64 6.10 -20.95
C TYR A 198 7.40 5.15 -20.01
N ARG A 199 8.26 4.26 -20.55
CA ARG A 199 8.96 3.27 -19.72
C ARG A 199 9.86 3.94 -18.66
N ALA A 200 10.53 5.02 -19.03
CA ALA A 200 11.46 5.74 -18.16
C ALA A 200 10.74 6.44 -17.01
N TRP A 201 9.64 7.14 -17.32
CA TRP A 201 8.83 7.87 -16.36
C TRP A 201 8.04 6.92 -15.46
N SER A 202 7.29 5.96 -16.02
CA SER A 202 6.43 5.07 -15.23
C SER A 202 7.22 4.24 -14.22
N ARG A 203 8.43 3.76 -14.56
CA ARG A 203 9.22 2.90 -13.66
C ARG A 203 9.89 3.63 -12.49
N ARG A 204 10.04 4.96 -12.58
CA ARG A 204 10.88 5.74 -11.66
C ARG A 204 10.16 6.93 -11.03
N CYS A 205 9.29 7.57 -11.79
CA CYS A 205 8.70 8.86 -11.43
C CYS A 205 7.22 8.75 -11.07
N GLU A 206 6.46 7.84 -11.68
CA GLU A 206 5.03 7.69 -11.40
C GLU A 206 4.80 6.83 -10.15
N PHE A 207 4.18 7.40 -9.12
CA PHE A 207 4.20 6.80 -7.79
C PHE A 207 3.35 5.53 -7.68
N LEU A 208 2.19 5.44 -8.36
CA LEU A 208 1.35 4.25 -8.31
C LEU A 208 2.07 3.08 -8.95
N THR A 209 2.71 3.28 -10.11
CA THR A 209 3.51 2.23 -10.75
C THR A 209 4.67 1.79 -9.86
N VAL A 210 5.38 2.71 -9.21
CA VAL A 210 6.47 2.36 -8.28
C VAL A 210 5.93 1.58 -7.07
N PHE A 211 4.87 2.08 -6.42
CA PHE A 211 4.22 1.42 -5.29
C PHE A 211 3.72 0.03 -5.63
N PHE A 212 2.91 -0.09 -6.68
CA PHE A 212 2.32 -1.34 -7.11
C PHE A 212 3.37 -2.33 -7.63
N ALA A 213 4.46 -1.87 -8.24
CA ALA A 213 5.58 -2.74 -8.63
C ALA A 213 6.33 -3.29 -7.40
N MET A 214 6.49 -2.50 -6.34
CA MET A 214 7.09 -2.94 -5.07
C MET A 214 6.20 -3.97 -4.37
N VAL A 215 4.90 -3.71 -4.28
CA VAL A 215 3.90 -4.61 -3.68
C VAL A 215 3.81 -5.93 -4.46
N ALA A 216 3.80 -5.88 -5.80
CA ALA A 216 3.72 -7.08 -6.64
C ALA A 216 4.90 -8.07 -6.47
N ARG A 217 6.01 -7.65 -5.83
CA ARG A 217 7.13 -8.57 -5.52
C ARG A 217 6.77 -9.62 -4.47
N PHE A 218 5.68 -9.42 -3.73
CA PHE A 218 5.20 -10.35 -2.71
C PHE A 218 4.04 -11.24 -3.16
N ALA A 219 3.50 -10.95 -4.34
CA ALA A 219 2.42 -11.73 -4.92
C ALA A 219 2.82 -13.17 -5.22
N ILE A 220 1.82 -14.04 -5.11
CA ILE A 220 1.95 -15.49 -5.32
C ILE A 220 2.07 -15.78 -6.83
N LEU A 221 1.55 -14.92 -7.69
CA LEU A 221 1.66 -15.05 -9.14
C LEU A 221 2.85 -14.26 -9.69
N GLU A 222 3.70 -14.91 -10.47
CA GLU A 222 4.85 -14.33 -11.17
C GLU A 222 4.67 -14.46 -12.67
N ARG A 223 4.89 -13.36 -13.41
CA ARG A 223 4.94 -13.38 -14.86
C ARG A 223 6.39 -13.34 -15.32
N ASN A 224 6.89 -14.45 -15.87
CA ASN A 224 8.20 -14.47 -16.48
C ASN A 224 8.09 -13.97 -17.93
N LYS A 225 8.81 -12.88 -18.23
CA LYS A 225 9.15 -12.51 -19.60
C LYS A 225 10.39 -13.29 -19.97
N VAL A 226 10.22 -14.47 -20.57
CA VAL A 226 11.37 -15.15 -21.18
C VAL A 226 11.72 -14.32 -22.42
N GLU A 227 12.96 -13.83 -22.51
CA GLU A 227 13.45 -12.89 -23.55
C GLU A 227 13.29 -13.36 -25.01
N ARG A 228 12.72 -14.56 -25.24
CA ARG A 228 12.67 -15.21 -26.54
C ARG A 228 11.30 -15.78 -26.93
N ASP A 229 10.30 -15.70 -26.04
CA ASP A 229 8.93 -16.15 -26.33
C ASP A 229 7.99 -14.96 -26.10
N GLU A 230 7.23 -14.57 -27.12
CA GLU A 230 6.31 -13.42 -27.05
C GLU A 230 5.21 -13.61 -26.00
N ASP A 231 5.00 -14.85 -25.55
CA ASP A 231 4.06 -15.24 -24.52
C ASP A 231 4.72 -15.37 -23.14
N GLY A 232 4.48 -14.37 -22.29
CA GLY A 232 4.88 -14.44 -20.89
C GLY A 232 4.17 -15.59 -20.16
N ARG A 233 4.93 -16.49 -19.53
CA ARG A 233 4.38 -17.59 -18.73
C ARG A 233 4.06 -17.12 -17.31
N LEU A 234 2.85 -17.44 -16.85
CA LEU A 234 2.42 -17.22 -15.48
C LEU A 234 2.85 -18.41 -14.61
N ASN A 235 3.47 -18.14 -13.47
CA ASN A 235 3.94 -19.15 -12.52
C ASN A 235 3.40 -18.83 -11.11
N LEU A 236 3.07 -19.86 -10.33
CA LEU A 236 2.86 -19.75 -8.90
C LEU A 236 4.20 -19.81 -8.17
N CYS A 237 4.41 -18.89 -7.22
CA CYS A 237 5.59 -18.78 -6.39
C CYS A 237 5.20 -18.44 -4.95
N TRP A 238 6.09 -18.70 -4.00
CA TRP A 238 5.86 -18.30 -2.61
C TRP A 238 6.02 -16.78 -2.43
N PRO A 239 5.25 -16.14 -1.53
CA PRO A 239 5.44 -14.73 -1.20
C PRO A 239 6.90 -14.41 -0.85
N GLY A 240 7.43 -13.35 -1.45
CA GLY A 240 8.83 -12.93 -1.27
C GLY A 240 9.85 -13.70 -2.13
N ALA A 241 9.47 -14.78 -2.82
CA ALA A 241 10.41 -15.56 -3.64
C ALA A 241 11.02 -14.76 -4.80
N LYS A 242 10.35 -13.68 -5.25
CA LYS A 242 10.84 -12.76 -6.29
C LYS A 242 11.96 -11.85 -5.77
N LEU A 243 12.08 -11.66 -4.45
CA LEU A 243 13.13 -10.84 -3.85
C LEU A 243 14.52 -11.50 -3.87
N ARG A 244 14.60 -12.78 -4.27
CA ARG A 244 15.89 -13.44 -4.49
C ARG A 244 16.74 -12.73 -5.55
N ALA A 245 16.08 -12.18 -6.57
CA ALA A 245 16.70 -11.38 -7.62
C ALA A 245 16.60 -9.86 -7.34
N ALA A 246 16.18 -9.44 -6.14
CA ALA A 246 16.10 -8.02 -5.83
C ALA A 246 17.48 -7.40 -5.71
N GLU A 247 17.66 -6.30 -6.42
CA GLU A 247 18.80 -5.40 -6.28
C GLU A 247 18.56 -4.40 -5.13
N PRO A 248 19.64 -3.90 -4.51
CA PRO A 248 19.56 -2.80 -3.56
C PRO A 248 18.89 -1.57 -4.17
N LEU A 249 17.91 -1.00 -3.48
CA LEU A 249 17.28 0.24 -3.90
C LEU A 249 18.21 1.45 -3.70
N PRO A 250 18.16 2.45 -4.60
CA PRO A 250 18.80 3.73 -4.35
C PRO A 250 18.12 4.46 -3.18
N ALA A 251 18.78 5.49 -2.64
CA ALA A 251 18.27 6.29 -1.51
C ALA A 251 16.83 6.79 -1.70
N SER A 252 16.46 7.20 -2.93
CA SER A 252 15.09 7.60 -3.26
C SER A 252 14.09 6.46 -3.16
N GLY A 253 14.48 5.22 -3.49
CA GLY A 253 13.62 4.04 -3.35
C GLY A 253 13.44 3.63 -1.89
N ILE A 254 14.49 3.78 -1.07
CA ILE A 254 14.42 3.61 0.39
C ILE A 254 13.44 4.63 0.97
N ALA A 255 13.62 5.92 0.63
CA ALA A 255 12.75 7.00 1.07
C ALA A 255 11.29 6.76 0.67
N PHE A 256 11.03 6.29 -0.55
CA PHE A 256 9.69 5.96 -1.03
C PHE A 256 9.00 4.90 -0.16
N LEU A 257 9.67 3.78 0.12
CA LEU A 257 9.10 2.70 0.92
C LEU A 257 8.85 3.11 2.38
N LEU A 258 9.79 3.84 2.97
CA LEU A 258 9.67 4.33 4.34
C LEU A 258 8.57 5.39 4.44
N LEU A 259 8.43 6.25 3.42
CA LEU A 259 7.34 7.20 3.34
C LEU A 259 5.98 6.49 3.24
N ALA A 260 5.87 5.48 2.36
CA ALA A 260 4.64 4.68 2.22
C ALA A 260 4.24 3.98 3.51
N LEU A 261 5.18 3.38 4.25
CA LEU A 261 4.87 2.80 5.56
C LEU A 261 4.49 3.88 6.58
N SER A 262 5.25 4.98 6.64
CA SER A 262 5.01 6.05 7.61
C SER A 262 3.69 6.78 7.41
N SER A 263 3.20 6.92 6.16
CA SER A 263 1.95 7.62 5.87
C SER A 263 0.75 6.83 6.38
N VAL A 264 0.69 5.52 6.13
CA VAL A 264 -0.42 4.68 6.62
C VAL A 264 -0.38 4.60 8.15
N SER A 265 0.81 4.51 8.75
CA SER A 265 0.92 4.55 10.21
C SER A 265 0.59 5.90 10.82
N PHE A 266 0.88 6.99 10.11
CA PHE A 266 0.42 8.32 10.50
C PHE A 266 -1.09 8.45 10.39
N ASP A 267 -1.72 7.89 9.36
CA ASP A 267 -3.18 7.86 9.23
C ASP A 267 -3.82 7.27 10.49
N GLY A 268 -3.39 6.05 10.87
CA GLY A 268 -3.85 5.40 12.09
C GLY A 268 -3.55 6.21 13.36
N LEU A 269 -2.33 6.77 13.49
CA LEU A 269 -1.91 7.54 14.66
C LEU A 269 -2.67 8.85 14.82
N SER A 270 -2.88 9.59 13.73
CA SER A 270 -3.43 10.94 13.72
C SER A 270 -4.86 11.02 14.26
N LYS A 271 -5.60 9.91 14.15
CA LYS A 271 -6.97 9.74 14.63
C LYS A 271 -7.02 9.36 16.11
N THR A 272 -5.92 8.97 16.73
CA THR A 272 -5.91 8.46 18.12
C THR A 272 -6.11 9.57 19.15
N PHE A 273 -6.74 9.21 20.28
CA PHE A 273 -6.87 10.12 21.43
C PHE A 273 -5.50 10.57 21.95
N PHE A 274 -4.49 9.68 21.89
CA PHE A 274 -3.12 10.00 22.27
C PHE A 274 -2.54 11.14 21.42
N TRP A 275 -2.62 11.03 20.09
CA TRP A 275 -2.07 12.04 19.19
C TRP A 275 -2.76 13.39 19.37
N LEU A 276 -4.10 13.40 19.39
CA LEU A 276 -4.89 14.62 19.58
C LEU A 276 -4.59 15.28 20.93
N GLY A 277 -4.44 14.48 21.99
CA GLY A 277 -4.07 14.95 23.32
C GLY A 277 -2.71 15.64 23.39
N LEU A 278 -1.72 15.22 22.60
CA LEU A 278 -0.39 15.88 22.53
C LEU A 278 -0.49 17.34 22.07
N PHE A 279 -1.53 17.69 21.32
CA PHE A 279 -1.78 19.04 20.82
C PHE A 279 -2.92 19.75 21.55
N GLY A 280 -3.39 19.19 22.68
CA GLY A 280 -4.47 19.77 23.48
C GLY A 280 -5.84 19.74 22.80
N ILE A 281 -6.04 18.86 21.82
CA ILE A 281 -7.30 18.73 21.09
C ILE A 281 -8.18 17.72 21.80
N ASN A 282 -9.40 18.13 22.15
CA ASN A 282 -10.42 17.22 22.67
C ASN A 282 -10.94 16.30 21.54
N PRO A 283 -10.72 14.97 21.60
CA PRO A 283 -11.16 14.04 20.56
C PRO A 283 -12.68 14.02 20.35
N LEU A 284 -13.45 14.36 21.38
CA LEU A 284 -14.93 14.40 21.35
C LEU A 284 -15.47 15.70 20.75
N GLU A 285 -14.62 16.72 20.63
CA GLU A 285 -14.94 18.03 20.05
C GLU A 285 -13.93 18.34 18.94
N TYR A 286 -13.85 17.43 17.97
CA TYR A 286 -12.88 17.54 16.88
C TYR A 286 -13.09 18.86 16.11
N PRO A 287 -12.10 19.78 16.06
CA PRO A 287 -12.28 21.14 15.54
C PRO A 287 -12.33 21.22 14.00
N GLY A 288 -12.38 20.06 13.32
CA GLY A 288 -12.40 19.94 11.88
C GLY A 288 -11.02 19.86 11.23
N ARG A 289 -10.97 19.32 10.00
CA ARG A 289 -9.73 19.06 9.26
C ARG A 289 -8.94 20.34 8.95
N THR A 290 -9.62 21.47 8.73
CA THR A 290 -8.95 22.76 8.47
C THR A 290 -8.06 23.22 9.62
N ALA A 291 -8.53 23.09 10.87
CA ALA A 291 -7.73 23.42 12.06
C ALA A 291 -6.56 22.44 12.25
N MET A 292 -6.69 21.23 11.71
CA MET A 292 -5.69 20.17 11.80
C MET A 292 -4.61 20.21 10.73
N ILE A 293 -4.66 21.11 9.74
CA ILE A 293 -3.68 21.12 8.64
C ILE A 293 -2.24 21.22 9.14
N GLY A 294 -1.97 22.12 10.10
CA GLY A 294 -0.63 22.33 10.65
C GLY A 294 -0.11 21.12 11.41
N VAL A 295 -0.93 20.61 12.34
CA VAL A 295 -0.63 19.41 13.14
C VAL A 295 -0.47 18.18 12.25
N GLY A 296 -1.35 18.03 11.27
CA GLY A 296 -1.36 16.96 10.27
C GLY A 296 -0.09 16.95 9.43
N SER A 297 0.27 18.11 8.85
CA SER A 297 1.48 18.27 8.03
C SER A 297 2.75 18.01 8.81
N PHE A 298 2.83 18.54 10.04
CA PHE A 298 3.95 18.27 10.93
C PHE A 298 4.04 16.77 11.26
N GLY A 299 2.91 16.14 11.60
CA GLY A 299 2.84 14.73 11.93
C GLY A 299 3.29 13.82 10.80
N LEU A 300 2.82 14.06 9.57
CA LEU A 300 3.20 13.28 8.39
C LEU A 300 4.72 13.34 8.11
N VAL A 301 5.34 14.52 8.24
CA VAL A 301 6.79 14.66 8.07
C VAL A 301 7.54 14.03 9.25
N LEU A 302 7.06 14.24 10.48
CA LEU A 302 7.69 13.72 11.69
C LEU A 302 7.72 12.20 11.69
N THR A 303 6.60 11.53 11.38
CA THR A 303 6.55 10.07 11.34
C THR A 303 7.48 9.49 10.27
N PHE A 304 7.57 10.13 9.10
CA PHE A 304 8.53 9.76 8.06
C PHE A 304 9.98 9.87 8.56
N VAL A 305 10.35 11.00 9.15
CA VAL A 305 11.72 11.23 9.66
C VAL A 305 12.06 10.25 10.79
N LEU A 306 11.15 10.04 11.74
CA LEU A 306 11.35 9.12 12.86
C LEU A 306 11.52 7.68 12.39
N LEU A 307 10.66 7.22 11.48
CA LEU A 307 10.76 5.87 10.92
C LEU A 307 12.04 5.69 10.11
N ALA A 308 12.40 6.68 9.28
CA ALA A 308 13.64 6.64 8.51
C ALA A 308 14.88 6.61 9.41
N ALA A 309 14.91 7.43 10.46
CA ALA A 309 15.99 7.43 11.43
C ALA A 309 16.08 6.09 12.18
N ALA A 310 14.95 5.54 12.65
CA ALA A 310 14.90 4.26 13.34
C ALA A 310 15.37 3.11 12.44
N PHE A 311 14.94 3.08 11.19
CA PHE A 311 15.37 2.09 10.20
C PHE A 311 16.88 2.19 9.92
N LEU A 312 17.39 3.38 9.62
CA LEU A 312 18.82 3.57 9.36
C LEU A 312 19.67 3.24 10.60
N LEU A 313 19.21 3.62 11.80
CA LEU A 313 19.86 3.27 13.06
C LEU A 313 19.92 1.74 13.23
N ALA A 314 18.81 1.04 12.99
CA ALA A 314 18.78 -0.42 13.06
C ALA A 314 19.77 -1.06 12.07
N VAL A 315 19.84 -0.56 10.83
CA VAL A 315 20.81 -1.04 9.84
C VAL A 315 22.25 -0.77 10.27
N VAL A 316 22.56 0.43 10.77
CA VAL A 316 23.91 0.80 11.26
C VAL A 316 24.33 -0.05 12.45
N LEU A 317 23.44 -0.24 13.44
CA LEU A 317 23.71 -1.09 14.59
C LEU A 317 23.93 -2.55 14.15
N GLY A 318 23.12 -3.03 13.22
CA GLY A 318 23.26 -4.36 12.63
C GLY A 318 24.62 -4.56 11.96
N GLN A 319 25.03 -3.61 11.11
CA GLN A 319 26.35 -3.64 10.48
C GLN A 319 27.49 -3.65 11.50
N ARG A 320 27.39 -2.85 12.57
CA ARG A 320 28.38 -2.82 13.65
C ARG A 320 28.47 -4.15 14.39
N LEU A 321 27.34 -4.76 14.75
CA LEU A 321 27.29 -6.06 15.41
C LEU A 321 27.85 -7.20 14.56
N ALA A 322 27.61 -7.15 13.24
CA ALA A 322 28.11 -8.15 12.30
C ALA A 322 29.54 -7.89 11.78
N ALA A 323 30.17 -6.78 12.20
CA ALA A 323 31.43 -6.28 11.65
C ALA A 323 31.42 -6.21 10.11
N SER A 324 30.29 -5.76 9.55
CA SER A 324 30.07 -5.65 8.11
C SER A 324 30.95 -4.57 7.49
N ARG A 325 31.44 -4.83 6.27
CA ARG A 325 32.19 -3.86 5.45
C ARG A 325 31.39 -3.35 4.23
N HIS A 326 30.13 -3.78 4.11
CA HIS A 326 29.29 -3.37 2.99
C HIS A 326 28.92 -1.89 3.09
N PRO A 327 28.83 -1.16 1.97
CA PRO A 327 28.33 0.21 1.96
C PRO A 327 26.95 0.30 2.62
N LEU A 328 26.72 1.34 3.44
CA LEU A 328 25.45 1.53 4.14
C LEU A 328 24.27 1.62 3.17
N GLY A 329 24.44 2.33 2.05
CA GLY A 329 23.40 2.47 1.03
C GLY A 329 23.01 1.14 0.38
N GLU A 330 23.97 0.24 0.16
CA GLU A 330 23.71 -1.09 -0.39
C GLU A 330 22.95 -1.97 0.61
N THR A 331 23.40 -1.96 1.87
CA THR A 331 22.76 -2.73 2.95
C THR A 331 21.35 -2.23 3.23
N ALA A 332 21.17 -0.92 3.39
CA ALA A 332 19.87 -0.29 3.62
C ALA A 332 18.94 -0.47 2.41
N GLY A 333 19.47 -0.31 1.19
CA GLY A 333 18.74 -0.49 -0.06
C GLY A 333 18.25 -1.92 -0.27
N LEU A 334 18.99 -2.91 0.25
CA LEU A 334 18.53 -4.29 0.22
C LEU A 334 17.54 -4.57 1.35
N LEU A 335 17.88 -4.24 2.60
CA LEU A 335 17.06 -4.55 3.77
C LEU A 335 15.71 -3.83 3.80
N VAL A 336 15.56 -2.66 3.15
CA VAL A 336 14.26 -1.96 3.12
C VAL A 336 13.16 -2.80 2.46
N TRP A 337 13.50 -3.77 1.60
CA TRP A 337 12.51 -4.70 1.03
C TRP A 337 11.79 -5.52 2.10
N SER A 338 12.40 -5.76 3.26
CA SER A 338 11.74 -6.47 4.35
C SER A 338 10.64 -5.65 5.03
N ILE A 339 10.54 -4.34 4.75
CA ILE A 339 9.50 -3.45 5.30
C ILE A 339 8.18 -3.58 4.53
N VAL A 340 8.23 -3.94 3.25
CA VAL A 340 7.03 -3.98 2.39
C VAL A 340 5.92 -4.92 2.90
N PRO A 341 6.21 -6.14 3.41
CA PRO A 341 5.17 -6.99 4.01
C PRO A 341 4.47 -6.34 5.20
N ILE A 342 5.19 -5.53 6.00
CA ILE A 342 4.64 -4.80 7.13
C ILE A 342 3.66 -3.74 6.64
N ALA A 343 4.09 -2.95 5.64
CA ALA A 343 3.24 -1.94 5.02
C ALA A 343 1.98 -2.55 4.41
N LEU A 344 2.11 -3.63 3.63
CA LEU A 344 0.98 -4.29 3.00
C LEU A 344 0.01 -4.89 4.03
N ALA A 345 0.51 -5.56 5.06
CA ALA A 345 -0.34 -6.15 6.09
C ALA A 345 -1.08 -5.08 6.91
N TYR A 346 -0.40 -3.99 7.26
CA TYR A 346 -1.05 -2.87 7.94
C TYR A 346 -2.08 -2.18 7.04
N HIS A 347 -1.77 -1.97 5.75
CA HIS A 347 -2.72 -1.43 4.76
C HIS A 347 -3.99 -2.26 4.68
N VAL A 348 -3.83 -3.58 4.51
CA VAL A 348 -4.96 -4.52 4.48
C VAL A 348 -5.76 -4.44 5.77
N ALA A 349 -5.10 -4.57 6.92
CA ALA A 349 -5.78 -4.61 8.21
C ALA A 349 -6.51 -3.29 8.50
N HIS A 350 -5.87 -2.16 8.23
CA HIS A 350 -6.40 -0.83 8.51
C HIS A 350 -7.63 -0.49 7.66
N TYR A 351 -7.59 -0.79 6.36
CA TYR A 351 -8.65 -0.41 5.42
C TYR A 351 -9.70 -1.50 5.17
N LEU A 352 -9.62 -2.65 5.84
CA LEU A 352 -10.54 -3.77 5.61
C LEU A 352 -12.01 -3.39 5.84
N THR A 353 -12.31 -2.68 6.93
CA THR A 353 -13.69 -2.26 7.26
C THR A 353 -14.22 -1.26 6.24
N ALA A 354 -13.40 -0.27 5.86
CA ALA A 354 -13.73 0.69 4.81
C ALA A 354 -14.01 -0.02 3.49
N LEU A 355 -13.19 -0.99 3.08
CA LEU A 355 -13.42 -1.75 1.86
C LEU A 355 -14.75 -2.53 1.88
N LEU A 356 -15.12 -3.13 3.02
CA LEU A 356 -16.37 -3.89 3.15
C LEU A 356 -17.62 -3.02 3.03
N VAL A 357 -17.57 -1.78 3.51
CA VAL A 357 -18.71 -0.85 3.48
C VAL A 357 -18.68 0.00 2.22
N ASP A 358 -17.60 0.74 1.98
CA ASP A 358 -17.46 1.66 0.85
C ASP A 358 -17.37 0.92 -0.48
N GLY A 359 -16.96 -0.36 -0.47
CA GLY A 359 -17.03 -1.21 -1.66
C GLY A 359 -18.48 -1.43 -2.13
N GLN A 360 -19.44 -1.48 -1.20
CA GLN A 360 -20.86 -1.57 -1.54
C GLN A 360 -21.35 -0.25 -2.14
N TYR A 361 -21.00 0.89 -1.53
CA TYR A 361 -21.29 2.21 -2.09
C TYR A 361 -20.69 2.36 -3.49
N ALA A 362 -19.45 1.88 -3.71
CA ALA A 362 -18.79 1.96 -5.01
C ALA A 362 -19.58 1.20 -6.10
N ILE A 363 -20.10 0.01 -5.78
CA ILE A 363 -20.92 -0.78 -6.70
C ILE A 363 -22.24 -0.08 -7.03
N ALA A 364 -22.88 0.57 -6.05
CA ALA A 364 -24.11 1.33 -6.27
C ALA A 364 -23.85 2.60 -7.11
N ALA A 365 -22.85 3.40 -6.73
CA ALA A 365 -22.50 4.65 -7.39
C ALA A 365 -22.01 4.46 -8.84
N LEU A 366 -21.39 3.32 -9.17
CA LEU A 366 -21.01 2.98 -10.54
C LEU A 366 -22.23 2.74 -11.46
N SER A 367 -23.39 2.36 -10.92
CA SER A 367 -24.62 2.20 -11.70
C SER A 367 -25.31 3.51 -12.06
N ASP A 368 -25.13 4.56 -11.26
CA ASP A 368 -25.64 5.92 -11.54
C ASP A 368 -24.54 6.99 -11.36
N PRO A 369 -23.50 7.00 -12.21
CA PRO A 369 -22.30 7.79 -11.98
C PRO A 369 -22.54 9.32 -11.96
N PHE A 370 -23.62 9.80 -12.59
CA PHE A 370 -23.96 11.22 -12.65
C PHE A 370 -25.15 11.59 -11.74
N ALA A 371 -25.69 10.66 -10.95
CA ALA A 371 -26.89 10.84 -10.13
C ALA A 371 -28.10 11.34 -10.95
N LEU A 372 -28.30 10.76 -12.15
CA LEU A 372 -29.39 11.12 -13.08
C LEU A 372 -30.54 10.12 -13.04
N GLY A 373 -30.53 9.17 -12.11
CA GLY A 373 -31.48 8.06 -12.04
C GLY A 373 -31.15 6.94 -13.04
N TRP A 374 -29.89 6.82 -13.47
CA TRP A 374 -29.46 5.71 -14.30
C TRP A 374 -29.36 4.42 -13.48
N ASN A 375 -29.33 3.29 -14.19
CA ASN A 375 -29.06 2.00 -13.57
C ASN A 375 -28.27 1.10 -14.53
N LEU A 376 -27.03 1.49 -14.81
CA LEU A 376 -26.19 0.88 -15.85
C LEU A 376 -25.91 -0.61 -15.58
N PHE A 377 -25.79 -1.01 -14.32
CA PHE A 377 -25.46 -2.39 -13.94
C PHE A 377 -26.54 -3.08 -13.09
N GLY A 378 -27.70 -2.45 -12.89
CA GLY A 378 -28.78 -3.02 -12.06
C GLY A 378 -28.60 -2.83 -10.55
N THR A 379 -27.60 -2.05 -10.11
CA THR A 379 -27.21 -1.92 -8.68
C THR A 379 -27.46 -0.54 -8.07
N SER A 380 -28.10 0.40 -8.79
CA SER A 380 -28.33 1.77 -8.27
C SER A 380 -29.11 1.78 -6.96
N ASP A 381 -30.08 0.88 -6.79
CA ASP A 381 -30.97 0.80 -5.61
C ASP A 381 -30.50 -0.23 -4.57
N MET A 382 -29.25 -0.70 -4.68
CA MET A 382 -28.67 -1.69 -3.77
C MET A 382 -28.66 -1.14 -2.34
N GLN A 383 -29.24 -1.89 -1.41
CA GLN A 383 -29.23 -1.54 0.01
C GLN A 383 -27.82 -1.75 0.58
N ILE A 384 -27.29 -0.73 1.25
CA ILE A 384 -25.96 -0.80 1.86
C ILE A 384 -26.07 -1.45 3.23
N GLU A 385 -25.41 -2.59 3.40
CA GLU A 385 -25.37 -3.33 4.65
C GLU A 385 -24.17 -2.88 5.51
N ALA A 386 -24.20 -1.63 5.99
CA ALA A 386 -23.16 -1.12 6.89
C ALA A 386 -23.05 -1.94 8.20
N GLY A 387 -24.11 -2.68 8.56
CA GLY A 387 -24.14 -3.59 9.71
C GLY A 387 -23.15 -4.75 9.63
N VAL A 388 -22.54 -5.03 8.46
CA VAL A 388 -21.54 -6.10 8.30
C VAL A 388 -20.29 -5.90 9.17
N VAL A 389 -19.99 -4.66 9.55
CA VAL A 389 -18.87 -4.32 10.44
C VAL A 389 -19.31 -3.98 11.87
N ALA A 390 -20.62 -3.96 12.14
CA ALA A 390 -21.17 -3.46 13.39
C ALA A 390 -21.51 -4.55 14.40
N GLY A 391 -21.29 -4.24 15.68
CA GLY A 391 -21.66 -5.11 16.81
C GLY A 391 -20.54 -6.05 17.28
N ALA A 392 -20.79 -6.72 18.40
CA ALA A 392 -19.77 -7.47 19.13
C ALA A 392 -19.16 -8.64 18.33
N ASP A 393 -19.99 -9.41 17.61
CA ASP A 393 -19.53 -10.57 16.84
C ASP A 393 -18.67 -10.14 15.63
N ALA A 394 -19.11 -9.10 14.90
CA ALA A 394 -18.35 -8.54 13.79
C ALA A 394 -17.01 -7.96 14.29
N ALA A 395 -17.04 -7.19 15.38
CA ALA A 395 -15.84 -6.63 16.00
C ALA A 395 -14.84 -7.71 16.42
N TRP A 396 -15.30 -8.84 16.97
CA TRP A 396 -14.43 -9.95 17.33
C TRP A 396 -13.77 -10.58 16.09
N TRP A 397 -14.53 -10.88 15.04
CA TRP A 397 -14.00 -11.49 13.81
C TRP A 397 -13.03 -10.56 13.08
N LEU A 398 -13.41 -9.29 12.92
CA LEU A 398 -12.57 -8.25 12.31
C LEU A 398 -11.26 -8.09 13.08
N TRP A 399 -11.33 -7.98 14.41
CA TRP A 399 -10.14 -7.87 15.25
C TRP A 399 -9.18 -9.05 15.06
N ASN A 400 -9.69 -10.29 15.13
CA ASN A 400 -8.84 -11.47 14.99
C ASN A 400 -8.23 -11.59 13.59
N LEU A 401 -9.00 -11.25 12.54
CA LEU A 401 -8.52 -11.24 11.17
C LEU A 401 -7.44 -10.17 10.95
N GLN A 402 -7.70 -8.93 11.37
CA GLN A 402 -6.76 -7.81 11.27
C GLN A 402 -5.46 -8.10 12.05
N ALA A 403 -5.57 -8.57 13.29
CA ALA A 403 -4.42 -8.95 14.11
C ALA A 403 -3.62 -10.11 13.46
N GLY A 404 -4.32 -11.14 12.96
CA GLY A 404 -3.69 -12.25 12.25
C GLY A 404 -2.94 -11.81 10.99
N ILE A 405 -3.52 -10.90 10.20
CA ILE A 405 -2.89 -10.32 9.01
C ILE A 405 -1.63 -9.54 9.38
N ILE A 406 -1.68 -8.69 10.42
CA ILE A 406 -0.52 -7.94 10.90
C ILE A 406 0.60 -8.88 11.34
N ILE A 407 0.29 -9.90 12.15
CA ILE A 407 1.28 -10.85 12.65
C ILE A 407 1.90 -11.64 11.49
N ALA A 408 1.09 -12.15 10.57
CA ALA A 408 1.57 -12.87 9.39
C ALA A 408 2.46 -12.00 8.49
N GLY A 409 2.09 -10.73 8.28
CA GLY A 409 2.90 -9.76 7.56
C GLY A 409 4.27 -9.53 8.19
N HIS A 410 4.33 -9.40 9.51
CA HIS A 410 5.60 -9.24 10.24
C HIS A 410 6.44 -10.52 10.24
N MET A 411 5.82 -11.70 10.34
CA MET A 411 6.55 -12.97 10.17
C MET A 411 7.15 -13.10 8.77
N LEU A 412 6.42 -12.69 7.73
CA LEU A 412 6.95 -12.64 6.36
C LEU A 412 8.07 -11.61 6.24
N ALA A 413 7.95 -10.45 6.91
CA ALA A 413 9.01 -9.45 6.97
C ALA A 413 10.29 -9.98 7.59
N VAL A 414 10.21 -10.69 8.72
CA VAL A 414 11.37 -11.34 9.36
C VAL A 414 11.99 -12.40 8.44
N LEU A 415 11.16 -13.22 7.79
CA LEU A 415 11.64 -14.22 6.82
C LEU A 415 12.41 -13.57 5.66
N VAL A 416 11.89 -12.47 5.13
CA VAL A 416 12.53 -11.69 4.06
C VAL A 416 13.81 -11.02 4.55
N ALA A 417 13.80 -10.38 5.72
CA ALA A 417 14.98 -9.78 6.33
C ALA A 417 16.08 -10.82 6.51
N HIS A 418 15.74 -12.02 6.98
CA HIS A 418 16.69 -13.11 7.15
C HIS A 418 17.31 -13.56 5.82
N GLY A 419 16.49 -13.78 4.79
CA GLY A 419 16.98 -14.16 3.47
C GLY A 419 17.89 -13.09 2.83
N LEU A 420 17.59 -11.81 3.04
CA LEU A 420 18.41 -10.70 2.52
C LEU A 420 19.69 -10.49 3.34
N ALA A 421 19.62 -10.62 4.67
CA ALA A 421 20.78 -10.56 5.55
C ALA A 421 21.79 -11.69 5.23
N TRP A 422 21.29 -12.88 4.90
CA TRP A 422 22.13 -13.99 4.44
C TRP A 422 22.90 -13.68 3.15
N ARG A 423 22.26 -12.98 2.18
CA ARG A 423 22.92 -12.55 0.94
C ARG A 423 24.09 -11.59 1.21
N LEU A 424 23.97 -10.75 2.23
CA LEU A 424 25.02 -9.82 2.65
C LEU A 424 26.11 -10.53 3.48
N HIS A 425 25.71 -11.50 4.30
CA HIS A 425 26.57 -12.18 5.26
C HIS A 425 26.39 -13.71 5.17
N PRO A 426 27.20 -14.43 4.35
CA PRO A 426 27.11 -15.89 4.18
C PRO A 426 27.58 -16.72 5.39
N VAL A 427 27.53 -16.15 6.60
CA VAL A 427 27.92 -16.78 7.87
C VAL A 427 26.74 -16.65 8.82
N PRO A 428 26.17 -17.76 9.37
CA PRO A 428 24.89 -17.71 10.08
C PRO A 428 24.86 -16.75 11.26
N SER A 429 25.93 -16.75 12.06
CA SER A 429 26.06 -15.85 13.22
C SER A 429 26.09 -14.38 12.82
N ARG A 430 26.80 -14.03 11.75
CA ARG A 430 26.87 -12.65 11.25
C ARG A 430 25.55 -12.20 10.62
N ALA A 431 24.88 -13.07 9.86
CA ALA A 431 23.55 -12.78 9.32
C ALA A 431 22.53 -12.53 10.44
N ALA A 432 22.51 -13.38 11.47
CA ALA A 432 21.62 -13.22 12.63
C ALA A 432 21.93 -11.94 13.42
N LEU A 433 23.22 -11.66 13.70
CA LEU A 433 23.62 -10.42 14.39
C LEU A 433 23.31 -9.16 13.58
N SER A 434 23.48 -9.22 12.25
CA SER A 434 23.24 -8.07 11.38
C SER A 434 21.78 -7.63 11.32
N GLN A 435 20.85 -8.57 11.43
CA GLN A 435 19.43 -8.28 11.34
C GLN A 435 18.76 -8.10 12.71
N LEU A 436 19.41 -8.47 13.82
CA LEU A 436 18.81 -8.42 15.16
C LEU A 436 18.22 -7.03 15.50
N PRO A 437 18.91 -5.89 15.30
CA PRO A 437 18.32 -4.58 15.57
C PRO A 437 17.11 -4.28 14.68
N LEU A 438 17.11 -4.76 13.43
CA LEU A 438 15.99 -4.61 12.51
C LEU A 438 14.80 -5.47 12.97
N THR A 439 15.03 -6.69 13.45
CA THR A 439 13.98 -7.53 14.05
C THR A 439 13.37 -6.86 15.29
N VAL A 440 14.19 -6.25 16.15
CA VAL A 440 13.68 -5.49 17.31
C VAL A 440 12.77 -4.34 16.85
N LEU A 441 13.17 -3.61 15.80
CA LEU A 441 12.33 -2.58 15.19
C LEU A 441 11.00 -3.17 14.67
N MET A 442 11.04 -4.35 14.01
CA MET A 442 9.83 -5.02 13.53
C MET A 442 8.89 -5.48 14.66
N ILE A 443 9.44 -5.97 15.78
CA ILE A 443 8.65 -6.33 16.97
C ILE A 443 7.99 -5.08 17.55
N ALA A 444 8.75 -3.99 17.71
CA ALA A 444 8.20 -2.70 18.16
C ALA A 444 7.10 -2.21 17.21
N TYR A 445 7.27 -2.39 15.90
CA TYR A 445 6.26 -2.04 14.90
C TYR A 445 5.02 -2.94 14.96
N THR A 446 5.18 -4.22 15.30
CA THR A 446 4.06 -5.14 15.51
C THR A 446 3.22 -4.68 16.69
N VAL A 447 3.89 -4.36 17.81
CA VAL A 447 3.24 -3.81 19.01
C VAL A 447 2.53 -2.51 18.67
N PHE A 448 3.20 -1.60 17.97
CA PHE A 448 2.64 -0.32 17.55
C PHE A 448 1.42 -0.50 16.62
N GLY A 449 1.48 -1.36 15.61
CA GLY A 449 0.37 -1.62 14.69
C GLY A 449 -0.85 -2.22 15.38
N LEU A 450 -0.65 -3.20 16.27
CA LEU A 450 -1.74 -3.78 17.07
C LEU A 450 -2.31 -2.76 18.07
N TRP A 451 -1.46 -1.91 18.66
CA TRP A 451 -1.89 -0.82 19.52
C TRP A 451 -2.75 0.21 18.77
N LEU A 452 -2.36 0.60 17.54
CA LEU A 452 -3.14 1.53 16.71
C LEU A 452 -4.54 1.00 16.37
N LEU A 453 -4.69 -0.30 16.19
CA LEU A 453 -6.00 -0.92 15.99
C LEU A 453 -6.83 -0.99 17.28
N ALA A 454 -6.18 -1.23 18.42
CA ALA A 454 -6.86 -1.36 19.72
C ALA A 454 -7.31 -0.02 20.31
N THR A 455 -6.55 1.05 20.03
CA THR A 455 -6.70 2.31 20.76
C THR A 455 -7.93 3.10 20.31
N PRO A 456 -8.56 3.89 21.21
CA PRO A 456 -9.65 4.78 20.85
C PRO A 456 -9.22 5.84 19.83
N THR A 457 -10.12 6.12 18.87
CA THR A 457 -9.93 7.15 17.84
C THR A 457 -11.10 8.13 17.82
N ALA A 458 -10.82 9.37 17.44
CA ALA A 458 -11.85 10.36 17.12
C ALA A 458 -12.48 10.06 15.75
N GLY A 459 -13.76 10.39 15.62
CA GLY A 459 -14.60 10.02 14.48
C GLY A 459 -15.24 8.67 14.72
#